data_AF-A0A1V9Z3V0-F1
#
_entry.id   AF-A0A1V9Z3V0-F1
#
_cell.length_a   1.000
_cell.length_b   1.000
_cell.length_c   1.000
_cell.angle_alpha   90.00
_cell.angle_beta   90.00
_cell.angle_gamma   90.00
#
_symmetry.space_group_name_H-M   'P 1'
#
loop_
_entity.id
_entity.type
_entity.pdbx_description
1 polymer ?
#
loop_
_entity_poly.entity_id
_entity_poly.type
_entity_poly.pdbx_seq_one_letter_code
_entity_poly.pdbx_strand_id
1 'polypeptide(L)'
;MTPKKLSLFCVIQGENKLLLIEIERTKFVGNLQEAIHSKKQHTIFCDANQLDLYLAKKENEFLPSCDARSSQQTQELINDQNLMKTNDTLSVYFRAKEDTTKLHVIVKRPEAQTQHVAPDTMPVAAPNIIQNKPVVQYLAIPQIIHPLAVAPFAFQNQLVAQYMAVPQLIQNQPLAPAPIAIPSESDAQYMMGVPNRKKQRLEWQLTKCERRVYDPKSLYFLLQKEDVTESGLLPGSLTLYCRPAFHKQFEFLYDAVLNKGQIGYILGPPGTGKSTTAMAFALTVDRSEWLIIWLHVEKDEHPRCVCLIDNEKKSRVVQMKKIEEEILNNVCHFGPNKKQLLIIDGVVAATEFSELTRSVRHWFNDDCENRRLAFVCSAASRGKVAEGTTAEGNIKEFFVYSWTLNEYFDVIKNPDFCKEVAPLLNAPVAASLNAPVDIIKFTELVELKYHYAGGSCRYMFNYTVAQVEELEDPMTYSSARLNSSSCINRLYAMFENLNRGGYVSRCISRYAATLIGITCGPDGIKKFMSAQQNNLNPALNGWRTEMVFFSSLTHGSLELVDAKGNLLQTWQGQNIVSTDEIPVLSSPEPVWIKPAKWNQGGYDAIM
;
A
#
# COMPACT_ATOMS: atom_id res chain seq x y z
N MET A 1 -9.81 1.26 46.09
CA MET A 1 -10.06 0.02 45.31
C MET A 1 -9.91 0.35 43.85
N THR A 2 -8.99 -0.27 43.13
CA THR A 2 -8.83 -0.10 41.68
C THR A 2 -10.06 -0.69 40.94
N PRO A 3 -10.67 0.02 39.99
CA PRO A 3 -11.80 -0.51 39.23
C PRO A 3 -11.33 -1.73 38.41
N LYS A 4 -11.99 -2.88 38.61
CA LYS A 4 -11.68 -4.12 37.87
C LYS A 4 -12.16 -3.97 36.43
N LYS A 5 -11.20 -3.91 35.49
CA LYS A 5 -11.46 -3.94 34.04
C LYS A 5 -11.83 -5.36 33.58
N LEU A 6 -12.77 -5.44 32.64
CA LEU A 6 -13.10 -6.63 31.88
C LEU A 6 -12.39 -6.57 30.53
N SER A 7 -11.94 -7.73 30.05
CA SER A 7 -11.40 -7.93 28.70
C SER A 7 -12.39 -8.79 27.92
N LEU A 8 -13.17 -8.17 27.03
CA LEU A 8 -14.25 -8.81 26.29
C LEU A 8 -13.87 -8.99 24.82
N PHE A 9 -14.04 -10.20 24.29
CA PHE A 9 -13.93 -10.46 22.86
C PHE A 9 -15.28 -10.30 22.17
N CYS A 10 -15.34 -9.38 21.23
CA CYS A 10 -16.52 -9.07 20.43
C CYS A 10 -16.29 -9.50 18.97
N VAL A 11 -17.35 -9.85 18.24
CA VAL A 11 -17.32 -10.08 16.79
C VAL A 11 -18.45 -9.30 16.14
N ILE A 12 -18.19 -8.68 14.99
CA ILE A 12 -19.24 -8.03 14.20
C ILE A 12 -19.86 -9.09 13.29
N GLN A 13 -21.19 -9.15 13.25
CA GLN A 13 -21.91 -10.10 12.41
C GLN A 13 -21.51 -9.95 10.93
N GLY A 14 -21.06 -11.06 10.33
CA GLY A 14 -20.53 -11.11 8.97
C GLY A 14 -19.03 -10.78 8.85
N GLU A 15 -18.34 -10.47 9.95
CA GLU A 15 -16.88 -10.32 10.00
C GLU A 15 -16.22 -11.51 10.70
N ASN A 16 -15.10 -12.00 10.16
CA ASN A 16 -14.31 -13.08 10.76
C ASN A 16 -13.20 -12.56 11.71
N LYS A 17 -13.35 -11.34 12.26
CA LYS A 17 -12.33 -10.67 13.07
C LYS A 17 -12.85 -10.42 14.50
N LEU A 18 -12.09 -10.91 15.47
CA LEU A 18 -12.33 -10.65 16.89
C LEU A 18 -11.82 -9.27 17.29
N LEU A 19 -12.56 -8.62 18.18
CA LEU A 19 -12.30 -7.30 18.75
C LEU A 19 -12.14 -7.44 20.26
N LEU A 20 -10.95 -7.16 20.78
CA LEU A 20 -10.74 -7.09 22.23
C LEU A 20 -11.10 -5.70 22.75
N ILE A 21 -12.08 -5.62 23.65
CA ILE A 21 -12.48 -4.39 24.33
C ILE A 21 -12.13 -4.50 25.82
N GLU A 22 -11.37 -3.52 26.31
CA GLU A 22 -11.15 -3.35 27.75
C GLU A 22 -12.10 -2.30 28.28
N ILE A 23 -12.95 -2.67 29.24
CA ILE A 23 -13.96 -1.77 29.79
C ILE A 23 -14.21 -2.08 31.27
N GLU A 24 -14.50 -1.05 32.06
CA GLU A 24 -14.81 -1.22 33.48
C GLU A 24 -16.16 -1.94 33.67
N ARG A 25 -16.20 -2.91 34.59
CA ARG A 25 -17.39 -3.73 34.85
C ARG A 25 -18.62 -2.94 35.31
N THR A 26 -18.41 -1.77 35.88
CA THR A 26 -19.48 -0.87 36.37
C THR A 26 -20.09 -0.03 35.26
N LYS A 27 -19.53 -0.04 34.04
CA LYS A 27 -20.06 0.72 32.91
C LYS A 27 -21.30 0.04 32.31
N PHE A 28 -22.10 0.83 31.62
CA PHE A 28 -23.30 0.36 30.95
C PHE A 28 -22.97 -0.32 29.62
N VAL A 29 -23.89 -1.14 29.12
CA VAL A 29 -23.82 -1.71 27.76
C VAL A 29 -23.70 -0.60 26.70
N GLY A 30 -24.33 0.56 26.92
CA GLY A 30 -24.13 1.74 26.05
C GLY A 30 -22.67 2.19 25.93
N ASN A 31 -21.90 2.15 27.02
CA ASN A 31 -20.47 2.47 26.95
C ASN A 31 -19.67 1.40 26.22
N LEU A 32 -20.12 0.13 26.23
CA LEU A 32 -19.53 -0.92 25.43
C LEU A 32 -19.83 -0.71 23.93
N GLN A 33 -21.04 -0.28 23.57
CA GLN A 33 -21.38 0.11 22.20
C GLN A 33 -20.47 1.25 21.70
N GLU A 34 -20.29 2.30 22.51
CA GLU A 34 -19.37 3.41 22.20
C GLU A 34 -17.93 2.93 22.01
N ALA A 35 -17.44 2.06 22.89
CA ALA A 35 -16.08 1.51 22.79
C ALA A 35 -15.89 0.65 21.53
N ILE A 36 -16.88 -0.17 21.17
CA ILE A 36 -16.87 -0.97 19.95
C ILE A 36 -16.90 -0.06 18.72
N HIS A 37 -17.80 0.93 18.70
CA HIS A 37 -17.93 1.91 17.64
C HIS A 37 -16.62 2.69 17.44
N SER A 38 -16.01 3.19 18.52
CA SER A 38 -14.74 3.92 18.49
C SER A 38 -13.59 3.08 17.91
N LYS A 39 -13.48 1.80 18.26
CA LYS A 39 -12.43 0.92 17.68
C LYS A 39 -12.69 0.50 16.23
N LYS A 40 -13.92 0.68 15.72
CA LYS A 40 -14.35 0.24 14.39
C LYS A 40 -15.09 1.33 13.60
N GLN A 41 -14.70 2.59 13.76
CA GLN A 41 -15.29 3.74 13.05
C GLN A 41 -15.24 3.61 11.51
N HIS A 42 -14.33 2.78 10.98
CA HIS A 42 -14.20 2.52 9.54
C HIS A 42 -15.07 1.36 9.03
N THR A 43 -15.77 0.63 9.91
CA THR A 43 -16.60 -0.54 9.54
C THR A 43 -18.05 -0.44 10.03
N ILE A 44 -18.28 0.35 11.09
CA ILE A 44 -19.61 0.64 11.61
C ILE A 44 -19.97 2.08 11.17
N PHE A 45 -21.00 2.22 10.35
CA PHE A 45 -21.44 3.50 9.76
C PHE A 45 -22.74 4.04 10.38
N CYS A 46 -23.16 3.45 11.49
CA CYS A 46 -24.35 3.82 12.26
C CYS A 46 -23.91 4.30 13.65
N ASP A 47 -24.74 5.10 14.30
CA ASP A 47 -24.41 5.61 15.63
C ASP A 47 -24.24 4.45 16.64
N ALA A 48 -23.40 4.64 17.66
CA ALA A 48 -23.10 3.60 18.63
C ALA A 48 -24.37 3.03 19.30
N ASN A 49 -25.36 3.88 19.58
CA ASN A 49 -26.64 3.48 20.17
C ASN A 49 -27.55 2.66 19.22
N GLN A 50 -27.22 2.58 17.92
CA GLN A 50 -27.92 1.79 16.92
C GLN A 50 -27.34 0.37 16.78
N LEU A 51 -26.30 0.03 17.55
CA LEU A 51 -25.71 -1.30 17.57
C LEU A 51 -26.46 -2.23 18.52
N ASP A 52 -26.96 -3.35 18.01
CA ASP A 52 -27.50 -4.40 18.87
C ASP A 52 -26.38 -5.34 19.33
N LEU A 53 -26.24 -5.51 20.64
CA LEU A 53 -25.24 -6.38 21.25
C LEU A 53 -25.91 -7.65 21.78
N TYR A 54 -25.40 -8.81 21.39
CA TYR A 54 -25.90 -10.11 21.82
C TYR A 54 -24.81 -10.88 22.57
N LEU A 55 -25.19 -11.63 23.61
CA LEU A 55 -24.31 -12.58 24.27
C LEU A 55 -23.98 -13.74 23.32
N ALA A 56 -22.69 -14.05 23.20
CA ALA A 56 -22.22 -15.21 22.45
C ALA A 56 -22.34 -16.51 23.29
N LYS A 57 -23.51 -16.75 23.90
CA LYS A 57 -23.78 -17.93 24.73
C LYS A 57 -24.71 -18.93 24.05
N LYS A 58 -24.31 -20.20 24.06
CA LYS A 58 -25.15 -21.36 23.72
C LYS A 58 -25.21 -22.26 24.95
N GLU A 59 -26.41 -22.65 25.39
CA GLU A 59 -26.60 -23.54 26.56
C GLU A 59 -25.88 -23.05 27.85
N ASN A 60 -25.92 -21.73 28.10
CA ASN A 60 -25.24 -21.03 29.21
C ASN A 60 -23.70 -21.00 29.16
N GLU A 61 -23.05 -21.51 28.12
CA GLU A 61 -21.61 -21.38 27.92
C GLU A 61 -21.26 -20.42 26.78
N PHE A 62 -20.18 -19.66 26.95
CA PHE A 62 -19.65 -18.79 25.89
C PHE A 62 -18.99 -19.62 24.79
N LEU A 63 -19.20 -19.22 23.53
CA LEU A 63 -18.58 -19.88 22.38
C LEU A 63 -17.04 -19.75 22.43
N PRO A 64 -16.29 -20.78 21.99
CA PRO A 64 -14.87 -20.66 21.72
C PRO A 64 -14.56 -19.53 20.71
N SER A 65 -13.46 -18.80 20.92
CA SER A 65 -13.05 -17.73 19.99
C SER A 65 -12.74 -18.22 18.56
N CYS A 66 -12.42 -19.51 18.37
CA CYS A 66 -12.25 -20.13 17.05
C CYS A 66 -13.55 -20.21 16.23
N ASP A 67 -14.68 -20.29 16.91
CA ASP A 67 -16.01 -20.48 16.31
C ASP A 67 -16.60 -19.17 15.80
N ALA A 68 -16.00 -18.04 16.18
CA ALA A 68 -16.31 -16.71 15.64
C ALA A 68 -16.08 -16.59 14.12
N ARG A 69 -15.41 -17.56 13.49
CA ARG A 69 -15.20 -17.64 12.03
C ARG A 69 -16.37 -18.30 11.29
N SER A 70 -17.31 -18.93 12.01
CA SER A 70 -18.49 -19.54 11.42
C SER A 70 -19.68 -18.57 11.47
N SER A 71 -19.97 -17.93 10.34
CA SER A 71 -21.12 -17.03 10.18
C SER A 71 -22.45 -17.71 10.54
N GLN A 72 -22.58 -19.04 10.33
CA GLN A 72 -23.77 -19.80 10.67
C GLN A 72 -23.98 -19.94 12.19
N GLN A 73 -22.93 -20.23 12.96
CA GLN A 73 -23.06 -20.41 14.42
C GLN A 73 -23.33 -19.08 15.16
N THR A 74 -22.76 -17.98 14.68
CA THR A 74 -23.03 -16.64 15.25
C THR A 74 -24.44 -16.15 14.91
N GLN A 75 -24.99 -16.54 13.76
CA GLN A 75 -26.37 -16.20 13.36
C GLN A 75 -27.43 -16.83 14.28
N GLU A 76 -27.25 -18.09 14.70
CA GLU A 76 -28.19 -18.81 15.59
C GLU A 76 -28.34 -18.15 16.97
N LEU A 77 -27.34 -17.39 17.41
CA LEU A 77 -27.32 -16.74 18.73
C LEU A 77 -27.93 -15.34 18.74
N ILE A 78 -28.28 -14.79 17.58
CA ILE A 78 -28.95 -13.49 17.45
C ILE A 78 -30.44 -13.71 17.68
N ASN A 79 -30.83 -13.66 18.95
CA ASN A 79 -32.22 -13.80 19.40
C ASN A 79 -32.46 -12.95 20.66
N ASP A 80 -33.73 -12.75 21.00
CA ASP A 80 -34.13 -11.87 22.11
C ASP A 80 -33.60 -12.33 23.49
N GLN A 81 -33.31 -13.63 23.66
CA GLN A 81 -32.79 -14.15 24.93
C GLN A 81 -31.33 -13.75 25.17
N ASN A 82 -30.57 -13.55 24.09
CA ASN A 82 -29.17 -13.15 24.15
C ASN A 82 -28.98 -11.63 24.02
N LEU A 83 -30.03 -10.86 23.71
CA LEU A 83 -29.94 -9.42 23.52
C LEU A 83 -29.57 -8.70 24.83
N MET A 84 -28.52 -7.90 24.79
CA MET A 84 -28.05 -7.07 25.91
C MET A 84 -28.76 -5.72 25.89
N LYS A 85 -29.32 -5.31 27.03
CA LYS A 85 -30.01 -4.02 27.14
C LYS A 85 -29.02 -2.89 27.38
N THR A 86 -29.12 -1.80 26.62
CA THR A 86 -28.21 -0.65 26.67
C THR A 86 -28.02 -0.05 28.07
N ASN A 87 -29.08 -0.04 28.89
CA ASN A 87 -29.09 0.56 30.23
C ASN A 87 -28.66 -0.40 31.35
N ASP A 88 -28.38 -1.66 31.03
CA ASP A 88 -27.86 -2.61 32.01
C ASP A 88 -26.36 -2.40 32.22
N THR A 89 -25.87 -2.69 33.42
CA THR A 89 -24.43 -2.67 33.69
C THR A 89 -23.77 -3.96 33.19
N LEU A 90 -22.53 -3.89 32.74
CA LEU A 90 -21.79 -5.05 32.25
C LEU A 90 -21.63 -6.15 33.31
N SER A 91 -21.71 -5.80 34.60
CA SER A 91 -21.73 -6.74 35.72
C SER A 91 -22.89 -7.74 35.71
N VAL A 92 -24.02 -7.41 35.05
CA VAL A 92 -25.19 -8.28 34.89
C VAL A 92 -24.86 -9.47 33.99
N TYR A 93 -24.03 -9.22 32.98
CA TYR A 93 -23.74 -10.18 31.91
C TYR A 93 -22.41 -10.92 32.13
N PHE A 94 -21.43 -10.25 32.74
CA PHE A 94 -20.06 -10.73 32.88
C PHE A 94 -19.60 -10.81 34.35
N ARG A 95 -18.94 -11.92 34.68
CA ARG A 95 -18.30 -12.19 35.97
C ARG A 95 -16.91 -11.55 36.03
N ALA A 96 -16.31 -11.52 37.23
CA ALA A 96 -15.08 -10.77 37.51
C ALA A 96 -13.81 -11.30 36.81
N LYS A 97 -13.87 -12.49 36.20
CA LYS A 97 -12.79 -13.08 35.41
C LYS A 97 -13.44 -13.88 34.29
N GLU A 98 -13.53 -13.27 33.12
CA GLU A 98 -13.98 -13.97 31.92
C GLU A 98 -12.79 -14.61 31.21
N ASP A 99 -13.06 -15.73 30.55
CA ASP A 99 -12.05 -16.50 29.83
C ASP A 99 -11.71 -15.81 28.51
N THR A 100 -10.49 -15.28 28.41
CA THR A 100 -9.99 -14.59 27.21
C THR A 100 -9.83 -15.52 25.99
N THR A 101 -10.11 -16.81 26.11
CA THR A 101 -10.15 -17.73 24.98
C THR A 101 -11.55 -17.86 24.34
N LYS A 102 -12.58 -17.22 24.93
CA LYS A 102 -13.97 -17.31 24.48
C LYS A 102 -14.46 -16.02 23.81
N LEU A 103 -15.42 -16.17 22.91
CA LEU A 103 -16.19 -15.07 22.33
C LEU A 103 -17.27 -14.65 23.33
N HIS A 104 -17.39 -13.34 23.57
CA HIS A 104 -18.28 -12.81 24.61
C HIS A 104 -19.51 -12.11 24.01
N VAL A 105 -19.31 -11.31 22.96
CA VAL A 105 -20.36 -10.44 22.39
C VAL A 105 -20.40 -10.53 20.87
N ILE A 106 -21.61 -10.63 20.30
CA ILE A 106 -21.88 -10.52 18.87
C ILE A 106 -22.54 -9.15 18.63
N VAL A 107 -22.02 -8.40 17.66
CA VAL A 107 -22.47 -7.06 17.31
C VAL A 107 -23.25 -7.12 16.01
N LYS A 108 -24.54 -6.82 16.03
CA LYS A 108 -25.38 -6.72 14.83
C LYS A 108 -25.51 -5.25 14.40
N ARG A 109 -25.43 -5.03 13.09
CA ARG A 109 -25.67 -3.73 12.45
C ARG A 109 -27.15 -3.61 12.07
N PRO A 110 -27.73 -2.40 12.10
CA PRO A 110 -29.07 -2.18 11.57
C PRO A 110 -29.09 -2.45 10.07
N GLU A 111 -30.12 -3.15 9.59
CA GLU A 111 -30.32 -3.40 8.17
C GLU A 111 -30.72 -2.09 7.47
N ALA A 112 -30.04 -1.76 6.37
CA ALA A 112 -30.29 -0.52 5.64
C ALA A 112 -31.72 -0.50 5.08
N GLN A 113 -32.54 0.48 5.51
CA GLN A 113 -33.85 0.72 4.94
C GLN A 113 -33.69 1.23 3.50
N THR A 114 -33.93 0.38 2.52
CA THR A 114 -34.07 0.76 1.11
C THR A 114 -35.33 1.59 0.92
N GLN A 115 -35.20 2.91 0.82
CA GLN A 115 -36.27 3.75 0.29
C GLN A 115 -36.42 3.47 -1.21
N HIS A 116 -37.48 2.76 -1.58
CA HIS A 116 -37.95 2.65 -2.95
C HIS A 116 -38.39 4.04 -3.46
N VAL A 117 -37.63 4.61 -4.39
CA VAL A 117 -38.13 5.71 -5.25
C VAL A 117 -38.49 5.10 -6.59
N ALA A 118 -39.77 5.23 -6.96
CA ALA A 118 -40.31 4.76 -8.23
C ALA A 118 -39.72 5.54 -9.43
N PRO A 119 -39.65 4.94 -10.63
CA PRO A 119 -39.07 5.58 -11.80
C PRO A 119 -40.10 6.51 -12.46
N ASP A 120 -39.97 7.82 -12.25
CA ASP A 120 -40.72 8.79 -13.04
C ASP A 120 -40.09 9.00 -14.43
N THR A 121 -40.95 8.87 -15.42
CA THR A 121 -40.78 9.08 -16.85
C THR A 121 -40.15 10.43 -17.22
N MET A 122 -39.09 10.39 -18.03
CA MET A 122 -38.52 11.56 -18.72
C MET A 122 -39.38 11.96 -19.94
N PRO A 123 -39.66 13.25 -20.16
CA PRO A 123 -40.01 13.74 -21.48
C PRO A 123 -38.77 14.19 -22.26
N VAL A 124 -38.74 13.77 -23.52
CA VAL A 124 -37.79 14.13 -24.57
C VAL A 124 -37.89 15.63 -24.90
N ALA A 125 -36.76 16.33 -24.94
CA ALA A 125 -36.62 17.60 -25.64
C ALA A 125 -35.25 17.70 -26.33
N ALA A 126 -35.30 18.04 -27.62
CA ALA A 126 -34.19 18.17 -28.57
C ALA A 126 -33.35 19.46 -28.32
N PRO A 127 -32.20 19.63 -29.01
CA PRO A 127 -31.06 20.40 -28.51
C PRO A 127 -31.18 21.90 -28.79
N ASN A 128 -30.96 22.73 -27.76
CA ASN A 128 -30.70 24.15 -27.94
C ASN A 128 -29.25 24.48 -27.60
N ILE A 129 -28.58 25.00 -28.63
CA ILE A 129 -27.35 25.79 -28.59
C ILE A 129 -27.57 26.99 -27.66
N ILE A 130 -26.66 27.25 -26.70
CA ILE A 130 -26.21 28.59 -26.26
C ILE A 130 -25.11 28.45 -25.19
N GLN A 131 -23.93 28.97 -25.56
CA GLN A 131 -22.99 29.80 -24.80
C GLN A 131 -22.38 29.31 -23.47
N ASN A 132 -21.04 29.28 -23.50
CA ASN A 132 -20.13 29.21 -22.36
C ASN A 132 -20.52 30.21 -21.24
N LYS A 133 -20.82 29.69 -20.05
CA LYS A 133 -20.64 30.38 -18.77
C LYS A 133 -19.92 29.45 -17.78
N PRO A 134 -18.96 29.96 -16.98
CA PRO A 134 -18.29 29.16 -15.97
C PRO A 134 -19.25 28.86 -14.82
N VAL A 135 -19.36 27.59 -14.45
CA VAL A 135 -20.12 27.13 -13.28
C VAL A 135 -19.22 27.25 -12.05
N VAL A 136 -19.55 28.18 -11.16
CA VAL A 136 -19.00 28.27 -9.80
C VAL A 136 -19.98 27.55 -8.86
N GLN A 137 -19.52 26.55 -8.10
CA GLN A 137 -20.32 25.88 -7.07
C GLN A 137 -19.89 26.36 -5.67
N TYR A 138 -20.87 26.67 -4.83
CA TYR A 138 -20.70 27.29 -3.51
C TYR A 138 -20.82 26.28 -2.36
N LEU A 139 -20.04 26.52 -1.30
CA LEU A 139 -20.03 25.74 -0.05
C LEU A 139 -20.88 26.45 1.00
N ALA A 140 -21.88 25.77 1.56
CA ALA A 140 -22.70 26.26 2.65
C ALA A 140 -22.19 25.71 3.99
N ILE A 141 -21.93 26.59 4.98
CA ILE A 141 -21.67 26.21 6.38
C ILE A 141 -22.83 26.72 7.25
N PRO A 142 -23.42 25.91 8.16
CA PRO A 142 -24.47 26.37 9.08
C PRO A 142 -23.91 27.28 10.18
N GLN A 143 -24.62 28.38 10.46
CA GLN A 143 -24.29 29.34 11.54
C GLN A 143 -24.53 28.74 12.92
N ILE A 144 -23.55 28.87 13.83
CA ILE A 144 -23.73 28.68 15.27
C ILE A 144 -23.84 30.06 15.93
N ILE A 145 -24.94 30.27 16.65
CA ILE A 145 -25.28 31.49 17.39
C ILE A 145 -24.59 31.45 18.76
N HIS A 146 -23.80 32.48 19.08
CA HIS A 146 -23.27 32.73 20.44
C HIS A 146 -24.34 33.31 21.37
N PRO A 147 -24.17 33.11 22.70
CA PRO A 147 -24.35 34.24 23.60
C PRO A 147 -23.26 34.39 24.70
N LEU A 148 -22.77 35.63 24.78
CA LEU A 148 -22.56 36.50 25.96
C LEU A 148 -21.67 36.05 27.16
N ALA A 149 -20.48 36.67 27.20
CA ALA A 149 -19.87 37.48 28.29
C ALA A 149 -20.01 37.07 29.77
N VAL A 150 -18.86 36.80 30.43
CA VAL A 150 -18.46 37.31 31.76
C VAL A 150 -16.92 37.46 31.80
N ALA A 151 -16.43 38.57 32.36
CA ALA A 151 -15.01 38.93 32.52
C ALA A 151 -14.44 38.53 33.92
N PRO A 152 -13.25 38.97 34.35
CA PRO A 152 -12.06 38.13 34.56
C PRO A 152 -11.71 37.89 36.04
N PHE A 153 -10.95 36.82 36.33
CA PHE A 153 -10.25 36.68 37.62
C PHE A 153 -8.78 36.32 37.41
N ALA A 154 -7.91 37.20 37.90
CA ALA A 154 -6.48 37.05 38.02
C ALA A 154 -6.13 36.14 39.21
N PHE A 155 -5.06 35.33 39.11
CA PHE A 155 -4.16 35.08 40.25
C PHE A 155 -2.75 34.62 39.80
N GLN A 156 -1.80 35.51 40.07
CA GLN A 156 -0.39 35.40 40.47
C GLN A 156 0.52 34.23 40.01
N ASN A 157 1.58 34.66 39.33
CA ASN A 157 2.95 34.15 39.40
C ASN A 157 3.43 33.95 40.85
N GLN A 158 4.03 32.78 41.13
CA GLN A 158 5.25 32.64 41.94
C GLN A 158 5.72 31.18 41.95
N LEU A 159 6.80 30.88 41.20
CA LEU A 159 8.02 30.27 41.76
C LEU A 159 9.08 30.16 40.65
N VAL A 160 10.07 31.02 40.81
CA VAL A 160 11.29 31.13 40.02
C VAL A 160 12.37 30.25 40.68
N ALA A 161 13.20 29.68 39.81
CA ALA A 161 14.57 29.22 40.05
C ALA A 161 14.78 27.98 40.92
N GLN A 162 15.27 26.92 40.27
CA GLN A 162 16.58 26.37 40.58
C GLN A 162 17.10 25.51 39.41
N TYR A 163 18.42 25.61 39.17
CA TYR A 163 19.25 24.91 38.18
C TYR A 163 19.37 25.53 36.78
N MET A 164 19.97 26.73 36.74
CA MET A 164 21.05 27.00 35.78
C MET A 164 22.39 26.83 36.48
N ALA A 165 23.23 25.94 35.98
CA ALA A 165 24.68 25.99 36.16
C ALA A 165 25.32 25.53 34.84
N VAL A 166 25.66 26.54 34.03
CA VAL A 166 26.53 26.45 32.86
C VAL A 166 27.98 26.54 33.35
N PRO A 167 28.92 25.86 32.69
CA PRO A 167 30.20 26.51 32.39
C PRO A 167 30.37 26.69 30.87
N GLN A 168 30.55 27.93 30.45
CA GLN A 168 31.01 28.27 29.11
C GLN A 168 32.54 28.16 29.07
N LEU A 169 33.06 27.62 27.96
CA LEU A 169 34.08 28.19 27.08
C LEU A 169 34.90 27.07 26.45
N ILE A 170 34.79 26.93 25.13
CA ILE A 170 35.91 26.96 24.17
C ILE A 170 35.27 27.24 22.79
N GLN A 171 35.61 28.39 22.22
CA GLN A 171 35.36 28.74 20.83
C GLN A 171 36.12 27.76 19.93
N ASN A 172 35.48 27.21 18.89
CA ASN A 172 36.20 26.73 17.71
C ASN A 172 35.35 26.94 16.45
N GLN A 173 35.98 27.60 15.48
CA GLN A 173 35.48 27.94 14.15
C GLN A 173 35.19 26.70 13.28
N PRO A 174 34.35 26.83 12.24
CA PRO A 174 34.08 25.74 11.30
C PRO A 174 35.29 25.49 10.37
N LEU A 175 35.85 24.27 10.43
CA LEU A 175 36.85 23.77 9.48
C LEU A 175 36.16 23.34 8.18
N ALA A 176 36.57 23.96 7.07
CA ALA A 176 36.25 23.51 5.72
C ALA A 176 36.92 22.15 5.43
N PRO A 177 36.29 21.24 4.66
CA PRO A 177 36.92 19.98 4.29
C PRO A 177 38.04 20.21 3.27
N ALA A 178 39.24 19.73 3.60
CA ALA A 178 40.39 19.68 2.70
C ALA A 178 40.17 18.63 1.58
N PRO A 179 40.68 18.88 0.37
CA PRO A 179 40.54 17.96 -0.76
C PRO A 179 41.45 16.74 -0.58
N ILE A 180 40.89 15.54 -0.63
CA ILE A 180 41.68 14.29 -0.68
C ILE A 180 42.00 13.99 -2.14
N ALA A 181 43.29 13.91 -2.43
CA ALA A 181 43.90 13.71 -3.73
C ALA A 181 43.58 12.35 -4.35
N ILE A 182 43.34 12.36 -5.65
CA ILE A 182 43.28 11.18 -6.54
C ILE A 182 44.72 10.71 -6.77
N PRO A 183 45.08 9.44 -6.48
CA PRO A 183 46.39 8.92 -6.88
C PRO A 183 46.42 8.68 -8.40
N SER A 184 47.46 9.19 -9.03
CA SER A 184 47.80 9.01 -10.44
C SER A 184 48.17 7.57 -10.80
N GLU A 185 47.83 7.15 -12.01
CA GLU A 185 48.26 5.92 -12.67
C GLU A 185 49.79 5.91 -12.89
N SER A 186 50.54 5.24 -12.01
CA SER A 186 51.81 4.58 -12.34
C SER A 186 52.36 3.86 -11.11
N ASP A 187 52.80 2.61 -11.31
CA ASP A 187 53.65 1.81 -10.42
C ASP A 187 53.00 1.04 -9.27
N ALA A 188 52.35 -0.09 -9.61
CA ALA A 188 52.43 -1.32 -8.82
C ALA A 188 52.11 -2.55 -9.69
N GLN A 189 53.11 -3.02 -10.45
CA GLN A 189 53.11 -4.38 -10.99
C GLN A 189 53.36 -5.39 -9.85
N TYR A 190 52.30 -6.03 -9.36
CA TYR A 190 52.39 -7.37 -8.78
C TYR A 190 51.39 -8.26 -9.50
N MET A 191 51.92 -9.21 -10.29
CA MET A 191 51.13 -10.22 -10.98
C MET A 191 50.47 -11.18 -9.98
N MET A 192 49.18 -10.98 -9.75
CA MET A 192 48.22 -12.08 -9.60
C MET A 192 47.13 -11.86 -10.65
N GLY A 193 46.98 -12.81 -11.57
CA GLY A 193 46.08 -12.70 -12.70
C GLY A 193 44.65 -12.35 -12.26
N VAL A 194 44.21 -11.13 -12.56
CA VAL A 194 42.80 -10.74 -12.46
C VAL A 194 42.10 -11.36 -13.66
N PRO A 195 41.19 -12.34 -13.48
CA PRO A 195 40.43 -12.85 -14.62
C PRO A 195 39.61 -11.70 -15.20
N ASN A 196 39.61 -11.64 -16.53
CA ASN A 196 38.97 -10.59 -17.33
C ASN A 196 37.45 -10.62 -17.11
N ARG A 197 36.96 -9.92 -16.07
CA ARG A 197 35.55 -9.97 -15.58
C ARG A 197 34.50 -9.62 -16.65
N LYS A 198 34.87 -8.87 -17.70
CA LYS A 198 33.96 -8.56 -18.82
C LYS A 198 33.72 -9.76 -19.75
N LYS A 199 34.72 -10.62 -19.98
CA LYS A 199 34.56 -11.85 -20.79
C LYS A 199 33.79 -12.94 -20.03
N GLN A 200 34.04 -13.10 -18.73
CA GLN A 200 33.37 -14.12 -17.90
C GLN A 200 31.84 -13.94 -17.73
N ARG A 201 31.29 -12.74 -17.99
CA ARG A 201 29.84 -12.48 -17.88
C ARG A 201 29.03 -12.88 -19.12
N LEU A 202 29.69 -13.08 -20.26
CA LEU A 202 29.05 -13.47 -21.52
C LEU A 202 29.00 -15.01 -21.69
N GLU A 203 29.83 -15.73 -20.94
CA GLU A 203 29.82 -17.19 -20.89
C GLU A 203 28.70 -17.70 -19.97
N TRP A 204 28.23 -18.92 -20.23
CA TRP A 204 27.22 -19.58 -19.41
C TRP A 204 27.80 -19.99 -18.06
N GLN A 205 27.14 -19.54 -16.99
CA GLN A 205 27.45 -19.95 -15.63
C GLN A 205 26.47 -21.04 -15.20
N LEU A 206 26.98 -22.17 -14.74
CA LEU A 206 26.19 -23.30 -14.28
C LEU A 206 26.13 -23.33 -12.75
N THR A 207 24.93 -23.55 -12.22
CA THR A 207 24.69 -23.70 -10.78
C THR A 207 23.65 -24.79 -10.56
N LYS A 208 23.78 -25.55 -9.47
CA LYS A 208 22.75 -26.51 -9.06
C LYS A 208 21.50 -25.75 -8.68
N CYS A 209 20.35 -26.17 -9.19
CA CYS A 209 19.06 -25.58 -8.87
C CYS A 209 18.00 -26.68 -8.85
N GLU A 210 17.52 -27.03 -7.67
CA GLU A 210 16.49 -28.07 -7.53
C GLU A 210 15.10 -27.50 -7.82
N ARG A 211 14.16 -28.38 -8.21
CA ARG A 211 12.76 -28.00 -8.37
C ARG A 211 12.16 -27.64 -7.01
N ARG A 212 11.44 -26.52 -6.95
CA ARG A 212 10.71 -26.09 -5.76
C ARG A 212 9.31 -26.71 -5.75
N VAL A 213 8.71 -26.84 -4.57
CA VAL A 213 7.34 -27.33 -4.40
C VAL A 213 6.44 -26.15 -4.06
N TYR A 214 5.33 -26.03 -4.79
CA TYR A 214 4.29 -25.06 -4.48
C TYR A 214 3.19 -25.74 -3.66
N ASP A 215 2.86 -25.15 -2.51
CA ASP A 215 1.72 -25.51 -1.70
C ASP A 215 0.72 -24.34 -1.69
N PRO A 216 -0.51 -24.53 -2.23
CA PRO A 216 -1.56 -23.51 -2.21
C PRO A 216 -1.98 -23.04 -0.81
N LYS A 217 -1.65 -23.81 0.24
CA LYS A 217 -1.96 -23.45 1.64
C LYS A 217 -0.79 -22.77 2.35
N SER A 218 0.39 -22.73 1.73
CA SER A 218 1.56 -22.11 2.34
C SER A 218 1.40 -20.60 2.40
N LEU A 219 1.73 -20.01 3.54
CA LEU A 219 1.79 -18.56 3.73
C LEU A 219 3.10 -17.97 3.22
N TYR A 220 4.15 -18.79 3.04
CA TYR A 220 5.47 -18.33 2.65
C TYR A 220 6.07 -19.21 1.55
N PHE A 221 6.83 -18.58 0.66
CA PHE A 221 7.62 -19.28 -0.36
C PHE A 221 9.06 -18.80 -0.28
N LEU A 222 9.99 -19.73 -0.09
CA LEU A 222 11.41 -19.41 0.06
C LEU A 222 12.12 -19.53 -1.29
N LEU A 223 12.71 -18.42 -1.73
CA LEU A 223 13.70 -18.39 -2.79
C LEU A 223 15.08 -18.38 -2.16
N GLN A 224 15.91 -19.36 -2.48
CA GLN A 224 17.30 -19.34 -2.04
C GLN A 224 18.10 -18.34 -2.87
N LYS A 225 19.24 -17.90 -2.34
CA LYS A 225 20.17 -17.03 -3.06
C LYS A 225 20.51 -17.58 -4.44
N GLU A 226 20.73 -18.88 -4.56
CA GLU A 226 21.07 -19.56 -5.80
C GLU A 226 19.92 -19.51 -6.81
N ASP A 227 18.67 -19.40 -6.37
CA ASP A 227 17.52 -19.32 -7.27
C ASP A 227 17.47 -17.98 -8.01
N VAL A 228 17.79 -16.88 -7.32
CA VAL A 228 17.63 -15.51 -7.85
C VAL A 228 18.91 -14.88 -8.38
N THR A 229 20.08 -15.43 -8.04
CA THR A 229 21.37 -14.90 -8.52
C THR A 229 21.41 -14.85 -10.05
N GLU A 230 21.89 -13.75 -10.62
CA GLU A 230 21.93 -13.48 -12.08
C GLU A 230 20.56 -13.42 -12.80
N SER A 231 19.43 -13.45 -12.09
CA SER A 231 18.10 -13.37 -12.71
C SER A 231 17.60 -11.94 -12.98
N GLY A 232 18.31 -10.91 -12.48
CA GLY A 232 17.82 -9.52 -12.45
C GLY A 232 16.95 -9.17 -11.23
N LEU A 233 16.57 -10.17 -10.42
CA LEU A 233 15.91 -9.94 -9.14
C LEU A 233 16.92 -9.56 -8.05
N LEU A 234 16.40 -9.07 -6.90
CA LEU A 234 17.23 -8.72 -5.74
C LEU A 234 18.09 -9.93 -5.32
N PRO A 235 19.42 -9.76 -5.19
CA PRO A 235 20.31 -10.85 -4.82
C PRO A 235 20.14 -11.21 -3.34
N GLY A 236 20.11 -12.51 -3.04
CA GLY A 236 19.99 -13.03 -1.67
C GLY A 236 18.85 -14.05 -1.54
N SER A 237 18.72 -14.67 -0.37
CA SER A 237 17.55 -15.50 -0.07
C SER A 237 16.35 -14.60 0.22
N LEU A 238 15.22 -14.87 -0.43
CA LEU A 238 13.99 -14.08 -0.31
C LEU A 238 12.87 -14.95 0.27
N THR A 239 12.26 -14.49 1.35
CA THR A 239 11.01 -15.09 1.87
C THR A 239 9.84 -14.30 1.31
N LEU A 240 9.09 -14.91 0.38
CA LEU A 240 7.91 -14.30 -0.21
C LEU A 240 6.68 -14.60 0.64
N TYR A 241 5.94 -13.57 1.04
CA TYR A 241 4.60 -13.75 1.60
C TYR A 241 3.61 -14.10 0.49
N CYS A 242 2.98 -15.26 0.59
CA CYS A 242 2.01 -15.78 -0.37
C CYS A 242 0.64 -15.12 -0.15
N ARG A 243 0.55 -13.81 -0.42
CA ARG A 243 -0.73 -13.07 -0.40
C ARG A 243 -1.71 -13.65 -1.43
N PRO A 244 -3.02 -13.38 -1.36
CA PRO A 244 -3.98 -13.89 -2.34
C PRO A 244 -3.60 -13.64 -3.81
N ALA A 245 -2.99 -12.49 -4.11
CA ALA A 245 -2.50 -12.17 -5.46
C ALA A 245 -1.34 -13.08 -5.93
N PHE A 246 -0.48 -13.56 -5.02
CA PHE A 246 0.57 -14.53 -5.33
C PHE A 246 -0.03 -15.84 -5.86
N HIS A 247 -1.00 -16.40 -5.12
CA HIS A 247 -1.67 -17.64 -5.50
C HIS A 247 -2.45 -17.50 -6.80
N LYS A 248 -3.18 -16.38 -6.97
CA LYS A 248 -3.92 -16.09 -8.22
C LYS A 248 -2.97 -15.93 -9.42
N GLN A 249 -1.78 -15.34 -9.23
CA GLN A 249 -0.78 -15.26 -10.31
C GLN A 249 -0.21 -16.63 -10.67
N PHE A 250 0.03 -17.49 -9.67
CA PHE A 250 0.44 -18.88 -9.86
C PHE A 250 -0.61 -19.66 -10.68
N GLU A 251 -1.87 -19.55 -10.27
CA GLU A 251 -3.01 -20.17 -10.96
C GLU A 251 -3.11 -19.67 -12.41
N PHE A 252 -2.98 -18.36 -12.62
CA PHE A 252 -2.98 -17.77 -13.96
C PHE A 252 -1.86 -18.32 -14.85
N LEU A 253 -0.62 -18.36 -14.35
CA LEU A 253 0.52 -18.89 -15.10
C LEU A 253 0.38 -20.38 -15.38
N TYR A 254 -0.20 -21.15 -14.46
CA TYR A 254 -0.44 -22.57 -14.64
C TYR A 254 -1.57 -22.84 -15.65
N ASP A 255 -2.76 -22.29 -15.42
CA ASP A 255 -3.96 -22.58 -16.21
C ASP A 255 -3.92 -21.89 -17.57
N ALA A 256 -3.78 -20.56 -17.61
CA ALA A 256 -3.86 -19.82 -18.86
C ALA A 256 -2.60 -19.99 -19.71
N VAL A 257 -1.42 -19.86 -19.12
CA VAL A 257 -0.18 -19.92 -19.89
C VAL A 257 0.21 -21.37 -20.12
N LEU A 258 0.60 -22.12 -19.08
CA LEU A 258 1.19 -23.44 -19.25
C LEU A 258 0.22 -24.45 -19.90
N ASN A 259 -0.99 -24.59 -19.35
CA ASN A 259 -1.95 -25.59 -19.82
C ASN A 259 -2.67 -25.18 -21.11
N LYS A 260 -3.25 -23.97 -21.16
CA LYS A 260 -4.07 -23.51 -22.31
C LYS A 260 -3.26 -22.89 -23.45
N GLY A 261 -1.96 -22.67 -23.28
CA GLY A 261 -1.12 -22.11 -24.34
C GLY A 261 -1.44 -20.66 -24.67
N GLN A 262 -2.01 -19.90 -23.74
CA GLN A 262 -2.32 -18.48 -23.95
C GLN A 262 -1.09 -17.62 -23.70
N ILE A 263 -0.96 -16.48 -24.39
CA ILE A 263 0.08 -15.50 -24.11
C ILE A 263 -0.32 -14.73 -22.86
N GLY A 264 0.42 -14.91 -21.77
CA GLY A 264 0.12 -14.28 -20.49
C GLY A 264 0.75 -12.91 -20.33
N TYR A 265 -0.01 -11.91 -19.89
CA TYR A 265 0.50 -10.61 -19.45
C TYR A 265 0.20 -10.40 -17.97
N ILE A 266 1.25 -10.35 -17.15
CA ILE A 266 1.17 -10.05 -15.73
C ILE A 266 1.47 -8.56 -15.55
N LEU A 267 0.43 -7.81 -15.24
CA LEU A 267 0.43 -6.35 -15.20
C LEU A 267 0.32 -5.85 -13.77
N GLY A 268 1.03 -4.79 -13.43
CA GLY A 268 0.77 -4.06 -12.19
C GLY A 268 1.89 -3.13 -11.79
N PRO A 269 1.69 -2.32 -10.74
CA PRO A 269 2.67 -1.34 -10.29
C PRO A 269 4.00 -2.00 -9.90
N PRO A 270 5.11 -1.26 -9.94
CA PRO A 270 6.38 -1.77 -9.47
C PRO A 270 6.33 -2.05 -7.96
N GLY A 271 6.96 -3.14 -7.51
CA GLY A 271 6.98 -3.51 -6.08
C GLY A 271 5.75 -4.28 -5.58
N THR A 272 4.85 -4.74 -6.46
CA THR A 272 3.72 -5.60 -6.06
C THR A 272 4.07 -7.08 -5.92
N GLY A 273 5.28 -7.50 -6.30
CA GLY A 273 5.75 -8.89 -6.20
C GLY A 273 5.59 -9.74 -7.46
N LYS A 274 5.27 -9.13 -8.61
CA LYS A 274 5.03 -9.84 -9.89
C LYS A 274 6.20 -10.71 -10.32
N SER A 275 7.40 -10.12 -10.39
CA SER A 275 8.61 -10.76 -10.89
C SER A 275 9.08 -11.88 -9.97
N THR A 276 9.08 -11.65 -8.65
CA THR A 276 9.44 -12.68 -7.67
C THR A 276 8.45 -13.85 -7.67
N THR A 277 7.16 -13.57 -7.84
CA THR A 277 6.13 -14.63 -7.98
C THR A 277 6.29 -15.42 -9.27
N ALA A 278 6.60 -14.76 -10.39
CA ALA A 278 6.84 -15.43 -11.67
C ALA A 278 8.09 -16.32 -11.63
N MET A 279 9.16 -15.88 -10.94
CA MET A 279 10.34 -16.70 -10.71
C MET A 279 10.03 -17.89 -9.80
N ALA A 280 9.29 -17.68 -8.71
CA ALA A 280 8.82 -18.77 -7.86
C ALA A 280 8.03 -19.82 -8.66
N PHE A 281 7.14 -19.37 -9.56
CA PHE A 281 6.43 -20.26 -10.48
C PHE A 281 7.40 -21.03 -11.38
N ALA A 282 8.32 -20.34 -12.06
CA ALA A 282 9.31 -20.95 -12.97
C ALA A 282 10.10 -22.09 -12.30
N LEU A 283 10.43 -21.94 -11.02
CA LEU A 283 11.18 -22.94 -10.24
C LEU A 283 10.35 -24.19 -9.90
N THR A 284 9.03 -24.12 -9.97
CA THR A 284 8.09 -25.21 -9.64
C THR A 284 7.63 -26.01 -10.86
N VAL A 285 7.79 -25.46 -12.07
CA VAL A 285 7.42 -26.13 -13.32
C VAL A 285 8.17 -27.46 -13.46
N ASP A 286 7.49 -28.47 -14.00
CA ASP A 286 8.09 -29.79 -14.17
C ASP A 286 9.17 -29.81 -15.26
N ARG A 287 10.42 -29.91 -14.84
CA ARG A 287 11.58 -29.80 -15.73
C ARG A 287 11.89 -31.08 -16.49
N SER A 288 11.24 -32.21 -16.19
CA SER A 288 11.31 -33.38 -17.07
C SER A 288 10.63 -33.13 -18.41
N GLU A 289 9.58 -32.31 -18.44
CA GLU A 289 8.84 -31.97 -19.65
C GLU A 289 9.26 -30.60 -20.22
N TRP A 290 9.55 -29.63 -19.35
CA TRP A 290 9.75 -28.24 -19.73
C TRP A 290 11.19 -27.75 -19.58
N LEU A 291 11.65 -27.00 -20.57
CA LEU A 291 12.77 -26.07 -20.49
C LEU A 291 12.20 -24.68 -20.18
N ILE A 292 12.66 -24.06 -19.09
CA ILE A 292 12.19 -22.72 -18.71
C ILE A 292 13.29 -21.70 -19.02
N ILE A 293 12.92 -20.65 -19.72
CA ILE A 293 13.78 -19.52 -20.07
C ILE A 293 13.21 -18.29 -19.40
N TRP A 294 14.00 -17.68 -18.54
CA TRP A 294 13.72 -16.41 -17.91
C TRP A 294 14.62 -15.36 -18.51
N LEU A 295 14.02 -14.31 -19.08
CA LEU A 295 14.73 -13.19 -19.65
C LEU A 295 14.33 -11.91 -18.90
N HIS A 296 15.24 -11.40 -18.08
CA HIS A 296 15.04 -10.11 -17.44
C HIS A 296 15.64 -9.01 -18.29
N VAL A 297 14.83 -8.00 -18.60
CA VAL A 297 15.22 -6.82 -19.33
C VAL A 297 15.04 -5.59 -18.45
N GLU A 298 16.02 -4.71 -18.46
CA GLU A 298 15.96 -3.43 -17.75
C GLU A 298 16.44 -2.34 -18.69
N LYS A 299 15.91 -1.13 -18.50
CA LYS A 299 16.30 0.02 -19.31
C LYS A 299 17.77 0.33 -19.04
N ASP A 300 18.53 0.56 -20.11
CA ASP A 300 19.95 0.95 -20.05
C ASP A 300 20.90 -0.16 -19.50
N GLU A 301 20.38 -1.38 -19.24
CA GLU A 301 21.18 -2.56 -18.87
C GLU A 301 21.11 -3.66 -19.94
N HIS A 302 22.11 -4.54 -19.95
CA HIS A 302 22.10 -5.72 -20.80
C HIS A 302 21.14 -6.78 -20.23
N PRO A 303 20.29 -7.40 -21.06
CA PRO A 303 19.41 -8.48 -20.64
C PRO A 303 20.13 -9.63 -19.93
N ARG A 304 19.48 -10.15 -18.88
CA ARG A 304 19.95 -11.32 -18.14
C ARG A 304 19.10 -12.51 -18.50
N CYS A 305 19.74 -13.57 -18.99
CA CYS A 305 19.07 -14.80 -19.35
C CYS A 305 19.39 -15.88 -18.32
N VAL A 306 18.35 -16.58 -17.88
CA VAL A 306 18.41 -17.76 -17.03
C VAL A 306 17.67 -18.89 -17.72
N CYS A 307 18.32 -20.04 -17.88
CA CYS A 307 17.70 -21.27 -18.37
C CYS A 307 17.67 -22.29 -17.23
N LEU A 308 16.47 -22.77 -16.88
CA LEU A 308 16.27 -23.85 -15.92
C LEU A 308 16.04 -25.14 -16.70
N ILE A 309 16.95 -26.09 -16.52
CA ILE A 309 16.87 -27.40 -17.15
C ILE A 309 17.28 -28.48 -16.16
N ASP A 310 16.45 -29.53 -16.04
CA ASP A 310 16.67 -30.60 -15.07
C ASP A 310 16.93 -30.01 -13.68
N ASN A 311 18.04 -30.37 -13.02
CA ASN A 311 18.43 -29.82 -11.73
C ASN A 311 19.52 -28.74 -11.83
N GLU A 312 19.61 -28.06 -12.98
CA GLU A 312 20.60 -27.03 -13.27
C GLU A 312 19.93 -25.70 -13.61
N LYS A 313 20.61 -24.63 -13.21
CA LYS A 313 20.37 -23.26 -13.66
C LYS A 313 21.59 -22.77 -14.41
N LYS A 314 21.38 -22.39 -15.68
CA LYS A 314 22.38 -21.75 -16.53
C LYS A 314 22.05 -20.26 -16.63
N SER A 315 23.00 -19.37 -16.37
CA SER A 315 22.79 -17.92 -16.46
C SER A 315 23.87 -17.22 -17.26
N ARG A 316 23.50 -16.17 -18.00
CA ARG A 316 24.44 -15.27 -18.68
C ARG A 316 23.83 -13.90 -18.97
N VAL A 317 24.69 -12.93 -19.23
CA VAL A 317 24.28 -11.63 -19.78
C VAL A 317 24.29 -11.71 -21.31
N VAL A 318 23.25 -11.19 -21.96
CA VAL A 318 23.06 -11.24 -23.42
C VAL A 318 22.92 -9.82 -23.96
N GLN A 319 23.44 -9.57 -25.16
CA GLN A 319 23.18 -8.31 -25.85
C GLN A 319 21.76 -8.28 -26.41
N MET A 320 21.05 -7.15 -26.24
CA MET A 320 19.65 -7.03 -26.67
C MET A 320 19.43 -7.48 -28.11
N LYS A 321 20.27 -7.00 -29.03
CA LYS A 321 20.21 -7.32 -30.48
C LYS A 321 20.48 -8.79 -30.81
N LYS A 322 21.06 -9.55 -29.87
CA LYS A 322 21.46 -10.94 -30.06
C LYS A 322 20.55 -11.95 -29.39
N ILE A 323 19.46 -11.51 -28.73
CA ILE A 323 18.53 -12.43 -28.07
C ILE A 323 17.92 -13.41 -29.06
N GLU A 324 17.50 -12.94 -30.24
CA GLU A 324 16.89 -13.79 -31.25
C GLU A 324 17.86 -14.89 -31.72
N GLU A 325 19.06 -14.49 -32.13
CA GLU A 325 20.10 -15.40 -32.61
C GLU A 325 20.61 -16.34 -31.51
N GLU A 326 21.02 -15.81 -30.36
CA GLU A 326 21.74 -16.59 -29.35
C GLU A 326 20.82 -17.29 -28.34
N ILE A 327 19.57 -16.86 -28.18
CA ILE A 327 18.60 -17.47 -27.27
C ILE A 327 17.51 -18.16 -28.06
N LEU A 328 16.64 -17.41 -28.76
CA LEU A 328 15.40 -17.94 -29.35
C LEU A 328 15.65 -19.02 -30.41
N ASN A 329 16.61 -18.79 -31.31
CA ASN A 329 16.95 -19.74 -32.38
C ASN A 329 17.77 -20.94 -31.88
N ASN A 330 18.42 -20.78 -30.73
CA ASN A 330 19.30 -21.80 -30.16
C ASN A 330 18.67 -22.55 -28.97
N VAL A 331 17.40 -22.30 -28.64
CA VAL A 331 16.71 -22.91 -27.49
C VAL A 331 16.80 -24.44 -27.51
N CYS A 332 16.66 -25.05 -28.69
CA CYS A 332 16.68 -26.50 -28.88
C CYS A 332 18.00 -27.16 -28.47
N HIS A 333 19.11 -26.42 -28.44
CA HIS A 333 20.41 -26.92 -27.99
C HIS A 333 20.48 -27.07 -26.46
N PHE A 334 19.63 -26.37 -25.70
CA PHE A 334 19.64 -26.49 -24.25
C PHE A 334 18.96 -27.76 -23.77
N GLY A 335 17.86 -28.18 -24.43
CA GLY A 335 17.08 -29.36 -24.05
C GLY A 335 16.34 -29.95 -25.26
N PRO A 336 16.95 -30.88 -26.02
CA PRO A 336 16.31 -31.49 -27.17
C PRO A 336 15.03 -32.22 -26.73
N ASN A 337 13.95 -32.04 -27.50
CA ASN A 337 12.61 -32.62 -27.26
C ASN A 337 11.84 -32.11 -26.03
N LYS A 338 12.30 -31.04 -25.36
CA LYS A 338 11.52 -30.41 -24.27
C LYS A 338 10.58 -29.33 -24.80
N LYS A 339 9.41 -29.22 -24.17
CA LYS A 339 8.54 -28.04 -24.34
C LYS A 339 9.22 -26.81 -23.74
N GLN A 340 8.88 -25.63 -24.20
CA GLN A 340 9.62 -24.40 -23.90
C GLN A 340 8.70 -23.36 -23.27
N LEU A 341 9.06 -22.87 -22.09
CA LEU A 341 8.37 -21.76 -21.44
C LEU A 341 9.30 -20.55 -21.38
N LEU A 342 8.93 -19.47 -22.07
CA LEU A 342 9.63 -18.19 -22.03
C LEU A 342 8.88 -17.19 -21.14
N ILE A 343 9.55 -16.69 -20.11
CA ILE A 343 9.06 -15.61 -19.24
C ILE A 343 9.97 -14.40 -19.42
N ILE A 344 9.37 -13.27 -19.80
CA ILE A 344 10.09 -12.02 -20.02
C ILE A 344 9.70 -11.03 -18.93
N ASP A 345 10.67 -10.66 -18.09
CA ASP A 345 10.48 -9.78 -16.95
C ASP A 345 11.09 -8.40 -17.21
N GLY A 346 10.44 -7.35 -16.67
CA GLY A 346 10.97 -5.99 -16.71
C GLY A 346 10.66 -5.21 -18.01
N VAL A 347 9.79 -5.72 -18.88
CA VAL A 347 9.41 -5.04 -20.13
C VAL A 347 8.79 -3.67 -19.83
N VAL A 348 9.39 -2.61 -20.40
CA VAL A 348 8.87 -1.23 -20.34
C VAL A 348 8.53 -0.69 -21.73
N ALA A 349 7.82 0.43 -21.82
CA ALA A 349 7.50 1.10 -23.08
C ALA A 349 8.74 1.77 -23.69
N ALA A 350 9.58 1.00 -24.38
CA ALA A 350 10.67 1.48 -25.23
C ALA A 350 10.68 0.75 -26.58
N THR A 351 11.29 1.38 -27.59
CA THR A 351 11.36 0.85 -28.96
C THR A 351 12.07 -0.51 -29.02
N GLU A 352 13.21 -0.64 -28.33
CA GLU A 352 13.98 -1.89 -28.27
C GLU A 352 13.17 -3.04 -27.67
N PHE A 353 12.34 -2.77 -26.65
CA PHE A 353 11.46 -3.78 -26.07
C PHE A 353 10.26 -4.12 -26.98
N SER A 354 9.86 -3.21 -27.86
CA SER A 354 8.81 -3.46 -28.85
C SER A 354 9.30 -4.43 -29.93
N GLU A 355 10.54 -4.28 -30.39
CA GLU A 355 11.18 -5.22 -31.32
C GLU A 355 11.34 -6.60 -30.68
N LEU A 356 11.85 -6.67 -29.44
CA LEU A 356 11.94 -7.92 -28.69
C LEU A 356 10.58 -8.59 -28.55
N THR A 357 9.54 -7.83 -28.18
CA THR A 357 8.16 -8.34 -28.02
C THR A 357 7.64 -8.92 -29.34
N ARG A 358 7.99 -8.34 -30.49
CA ARG A 358 7.63 -8.88 -31.80
C ARG A 358 8.36 -10.20 -32.09
N SER A 359 9.68 -10.25 -31.89
CA SER A 359 10.48 -11.47 -32.13
C SER A 359 10.04 -12.65 -31.26
N VAL A 360 9.77 -12.42 -29.97
CA VAL A 360 9.33 -13.51 -29.05
C VAL A 360 7.92 -13.99 -29.35
N ARG A 361 7.04 -13.11 -29.87
CA ARG A 361 5.71 -13.53 -30.34
C ARG A 361 5.81 -14.37 -31.61
N HIS A 362 6.71 -14.02 -32.52
CA HIS A 362 6.96 -14.86 -33.70
C HIS A 362 7.46 -16.25 -33.28
N TRP A 363 8.48 -16.28 -32.40
CA TRP A 363 8.98 -17.53 -31.80
C TRP A 363 7.87 -18.36 -31.15
N PHE A 364 6.95 -17.75 -30.42
CA PHE A 364 5.82 -18.48 -29.83
C PHE A 364 4.87 -19.04 -30.89
N ASN A 365 4.52 -18.25 -31.91
CA ASN A 365 3.58 -18.64 -32.96
C ASN A 365 4.12 -19.76 -33.87
N ASP A 366 5.44 -19.85 -34.04
CA ASP A 366 6.07 -20.88 -34.88
C ASP A 366 5.86 -22.30 -34.34
N ASP A 367 5.60 -22.47 -33.04
CA ASP A 367 5.36 -23.77 -32.40
C ASP A 367 4.51 -23.61 -31.13
N CYS A 368 3.27 -23.13 -31.32
CA CYS A 368 2.36 -22.85 -30.20
C CYS A 368 1.94 -24.11 -29.42
N GLU A 369 2.14 -25.31 -29.98
CA GLU A 369 1.87 -26.57 -29.29
C GLU A 369 2.91 -26.82 -28.18
N ASN A 370 4.20 -26.57 -28.46
CA ASN A 370 5.29 -26.84 -27.52
C ASN A 370 5.88 -25.59 -26.85
N ARG A 371 5.53 -24.39 -27.30
CA ARG A 371 6.04 -23.12 -26.75
C ARG A 371 4.98 -22.39 -25.93
N ARG A 372 5.41 -21.72 -24.87
CA ARG A 372 4.59 -20.90 -23.96
C ARG A 372 5.28 -19.58 -23.70
N LEU A 373 4.49 -18.52 -23.54
CA LEU A 373 4.99 -17.16 -23.43
C LEU A 373 4.26 -16.38 -22.33
N ALA A 374 5.01 -15.77 -21.43
CA ALA A 374 4.50 -14.83 -20.45
C ALA A 374 5.36 -13.56 -20.36
N PHE A 375 4.70 -12.42 -20.19
CA PHE A 375 5.30 -11.12 -19.94
C PHE A 375 4.99 -10.66 -18.52
N VAL A 376 6.00 -10.18 -17.81
CA VAL A 376 5.87 -9.53 -16.51
C VAL A 376 6.28 -8.07 -16.68
N CYS A 377 5.31 -7.16 -16.66
CA CYS A 377 5.54 -5.76 -17.00
C CYS A 377 4.75 -4.78 -16.14
N SER A 378 5.20 -3.51 -16.14
CA SER A 378 4.41 -2.44 -15.52
C SER A 378 3.12 -2.23 -16.32
N ALA A 379 2.00 -1.98 -15.64
CA ALA A 379 0.71 -1.71 -16.29
C ALA A 379 0.79 -0.56 -17.30
N ALA A 380 1.62 0.46 -17.01
CA ALA A 380 1.85 1.60 -17.91
C ALA A 380 2.53 1.21 -19.23
N SER A 381 3.23 0.07 -19.27
CA SER A 381 4.05 -0.34 -20.41
C SER A 381 3.28 -1.11 -21.48
N ARG A 382 2.06 -1.56 -21.16
CA ARG A 382 1.20 -2.30 -22.10
C ARG A 382 0.57 -1.43 -23.18
N GLY A 383 0.44 -0.13 -22.93
CA GLY A 383 -0.24 0.83 -23.81
C GLY A 383 -1.77 0.63 -23.85
N LYS A 384 -2.49 1.50 -24.58
CA LYS A 384 -3.92 1.27 -24.89
C LYS A 384 -4.00 0.17 -25.95
N VAL A 385 -4.69 -0.92 -25.63
CA VAL A 385 -4.95 -2.01 -26.58
C VAL A 385 -6.25 -1.69 -27.31
N ALA A 386 -6.26 -1.78 -28.65
CA ALA A 386 -7.51 -1.77 -29.39
C ALA A 386 -8.29 -3.05 -29.07
N GLU A 387 -9.57 -2.94 -28.72
CA GLU A 387 -10.41 -4.03 -28.20
C GLU A 387 -10.49 -5.27 -29.12
N GLY A 388 -10.13 -5.16 -30.40
CA GLY A 388 -10.09 -6.29 -31.35
C GLY A 388 -8.80 -7.14 -31.31
N THR A 389 -7.67 -6.61 -30.81
CA THR A 389 -6.36 -7.29 -30.95
C THR A 389 -6.11 -8.36 -29.88
N THR A 390 -6.88 -8.37 -28.78
CA THR A 390 -6.73 -9.35 -27.69
C THR A 390 -7.44 -10.68 -27.98
N ALA A 391 -8.59 -10.64 -28.65
CA ALA A 391 -9.38 -11.82 -29.00
C ALA A 391 -8.71 -12.65 -30.11
N GLU A 392 -8.09 -12.00 -31.10
CA GLU A 392 -7.40 -12.67 -32.21
C GLU A 392 -6.02 -13.24 -31.83
N GLY A 393 -5.40 -12.74 -30.75
CA GLY A 393 -4.02 -13.10 -30.37
C GLY A 393 -3.88 -14.16 -29.27
N ASN A 394 -4.97 -14.78 -28.79
CA ASN A 394 -4.98 -15.67 -27.62
C ASN A 394 -4.24 -15.07 -26.40
N ILE A 395 -4.40 -13.76 -26.20
CA ILE A 395 -3.74 -12.99 -25.14
C ILE A 395 -4.64 -12.96 -23.91
N LYS A 396 -4.06 -13.20 -22.72
CA LYS A 396 -4.76 -13.06 -21.45
C LYS A 396 -3.98 -12.18 -20.48
N GLU A 397 -4.69 -11.29 -19.81
CA GLU A 397 -4.09 -10.34 -18.87
C GLU A 397 -4.47 -10.69 -17.44
N PHE A 398 -3.51 -10.52 -16.52
CA PHE A 398 -3.67 -10.71 -15.10
C PHE A 398 -3.11 -9.51 -14.36
N PHE A 399 -3.92 -8.89 -13.49
CA PHE A 399 -3.55 -7.69 -12.77
C PHE A 399 -3.12 -8.03 -11.32
N VAL A 400 -1.91 -7.61 -10.97
CA VAL A 400 -1.35 -7.71 -9.62
C VAL A 400 -1.47 -6.35 -8.94
N TYR A 401 -2.42 -6.26 -8.02
CA TYR A 401 -2.74 -5.03 -7.32
C TYR A 401 -1.69 -4.63 -6.27
N SER A 402 -1.66 -3.34 -5.97
CA SER A 402 -0.92 -2.75 -4.86
C SER A 402 -1.29 -3.40 -3.53
N TRP A 403 -0.39 -3.26 -2.56
CA TRP A 403 -0.58 -3.84 -1.24
C TRP A 403 -1.61 -3.04 -0.45
N THR A 404 -2.44 -3.75 0.28
CA THR A 404 -3.39 -3.17 1.24
C THR A 404 -2.78 -3.14 2.63
N LEU A 405 -3.27 -2.24 3.49
CA LEU A 405 -2.86 -2.19 4.89
C LEU A 405 -3.10 -3.53 5.61
N ASN A 406 -4.20 -4.21 5.32
CA ASN A 406 -4.50 -5.53 5.88
C ASN A 406 -3.46 -6.59 5.49
N GLU A 407 -2.99 -6.57 4.25
CA GLU A 407 -1.93 -7.50 3.82
C GLU A 407 -0.61 -7.23 4.53
N TYR A 408 -0.29 -5.96 4.84
CA TYR A 408 0.87 -5.66 5.68
C TYR A 408 0.70 -6.15 7.12
N PHE A 409 -0.50 -5.99 7.70
CA PHE A 409 -0.81 -6.56 9.01
C PHE A 409 -0.71 -8.08 9.05
N ASP A 410 -1.04 -8.76 7.95
CA ASP A 410 -0.85 -10.21 7.86
C ASP A 410 0.63 -10.61 7.83
N VAL A 411 1.47 -9.86 7.10
CA VAL A 411 2.91 -10.14 7.01
C VAL A 411 3.59 -10.05 8.38
N ILE A 412 3.28 -9.01 9.16
CA ILE A 412 3.91 -8.79 10.48
C ILE A 412 3.43 -9.77 11.56
N LYS A 413 2.50 -10.69 11.25
CA LYS A 413 2.20 -11.81 12.16
C LYS A 413 3.39 -12.75 12.33
N ASN A 414 4.38 -12.69 11.44
CA ASN A 414 5.63 -13.41 11.56
C ASN A 414 6.64 -12.62 12.41
N PRO A 415 7.01 -13.09 13.61
CA PRO A 415 7.95 -12.38 14.48
C PRO A 415 9.35 -12.27 13.91
N ASP A 416 9.83 -13.26 13.13
CA ASP A 416 11.17 -13.23 12.56
C ASP A 416 11.27 -12.19 11.45
N PHE A 417 10.22 -12.07 10.63
CA PHE A 417 10.11 -10.97 9.67
C PHE A 417 10.11 -9.61 10.37
N CYS A 418 9.37 -9.47 11.48
CA CYS A 418 9.33 -8.22 12.24
C CYS A 418 10.72 -7.79 12.71
N LYS A 419 11.55 -8.72 13.19
CA LYS A 419 12.93 -8.42 13.60
C LYS A 419 13.77 -7.88 12.44
N GLU A 420 13.61 -8.46 11.26
CA GLU A 420 14.35 -8.06 10.05
C GLU A 420 13.97 -6.65 9.59
N VAL A 421 12.68 -6.31 9.60
CA VAL A 421 12.20 -5.00 9.11
C VAL A 421 12.13 -3.92 10.18
N ALA A 422 12.36 -4.25 11.46
CA ALA A 422 12.30 -3.30 12.57
C ALA A 422 13.10 -2.00 12.33
N PRO A 423 14.37 -2.05 11.83
CA PRO A 423 15.15 -0.85 11.57
C PRO A 423 14.53 0.04 10.48
N LEU A 424 13.79 -0.56 9.55
CA LEU A 424 13.15 0.16 8.44
C LEU A 424 11.81 0.80 8.86
N LEU A 425 11.18 0.29 9.92
CA LEU A 425 9.95 0.83 10.50
C LEU A 425 10.22 1.93 11.55
N ASN A 426 11.46 2.41 11.69
CA ASN A 426 11.91 3.33 12.75
C ASN A 426 11.63 2.80 14.17
N ALA A 427 11.64 1.49 14.37
CA ALA A 427 11.49 0.91 15.70
C ALA A 427 12.71 1.25 16.59
N PRO A 428 12.54 1.57 17.88
CA PRO A 428 13.67 1.85 18.78
C PRO A 428 14.62 0.65 18.85
N VAL A 429 15.94 0.90 18.83
CA VAL A 429 17.00 -0.13 18.85
C VAL A 429 16.88 -1.11 20.04
N ALA A 430 16.29 -0.68 21.16
CA ALA A 430 16.02 -1.55 22.30
C ALA A 430 14.96 -2.65 22.03
N ALA A 431 14.11 -2.49 21.01
CA ALA A 431 13.15 -3.50 20.58
C ALA A 431 13.77 -4.55 19.63
N SER A 432 14.98 -4.31 19.09
CA SER A 432 15.59 -5.16 18.06
C SER A 432 16.56 -6.21 18.58
N LEU A 433 16.91 -6.20 19.87
CA LEU A 433 17.87 -7.13 20.46
C LEU A 433 17.24 -7.87 21.65
N ASN A 434 16.78 -9.11 21.39
CA ASN A 434 16.39 -10.14 22.36
C ASN A 434 15.07 -9.95 23.14
N ALA A 435 14.30 -8.89 22.92
CA ALA A 435 12.95 -8.76 23.49
C ALA A 435 11.89 -9.51 22.63
N PRO A 436 10.81 -10.04 23.23
CA PRO A 436 9.68 -10.57 22.46
C PRO A 436 9.10 -9.49 21.55
N VAL A 437 8.81 -9.85 20.29
CA VAL A 437 8.19 -8.93 19.33
C VAL A 437 6.78 -8.58 19.82
N ASP A 438 6.58 -7.30 20.12
CA ASP A 438 5.26 -6.76 20.47
C ASP A 438 4.50 -6.44 19.17
N ILE A 439 3.67 -7.39 18.74
CA ILE A 439 2.90 -7.29 17.49
C ILE A 439 1.97 -6.07 17.49
N ILE A 440 1.48 -5.61 18.65
CA ILE A 440 0.62 -4.43 18.74
C ILE A 440 1.43 -3.18 18.36
N LYS A 441 2.63 -3.02 18.92
CA LYS A 441 3.53 -1.92 18.54
C LYS A 441 3.94 -1.98 17.07
N PHE A 442 4.23 -3.17 16.54
CA PHE A 442 4.55 -3.33 15.12
C PHE A 442 3.36 -2.97 14.22
N THR A 443 2.14 -3.27 14.64
CA THR A 443 0.92 -2.87 13.93
C THR A 443 0.83 -1.35 13.85
N GLU A 444 1.06 -0.65 14.96
CA GLU A 444 1.09 0.81 15.01
C GLU A 444 2.21 1.39 14.12
N LEU A 445 3.41 0.82 14.14
CA LEU A 445 4.52 1.26 13.28
C LEU A 445 4.24 1.06 11.79
N VAL A 446 3.65 -0.08 11.41
CA VAL A 446 3.23 -0.34 10.03
C VAL A 446 2.15 0.63 9.60
N GLU A 447 1.15 0.88 10.45
CA GLU A 447 0.08 1.84 10.18
C GLU A 447 0.65 3.25 10.00
N LEU A 448 1.57 3.68 10.89
CA LEU A 448 2.25 4.96 10.78
C LEU A 448 3.04 5.06 9.46
N LYS A 449 3.81 4.03 9.10
CA LYS A 449 4.60 4.03 7.87
C LYS A 449 3.73 3.92 6.61
N TYR A 450 2.54 3.34 6.69
CA TYR A 450 1.60 3.27 5.58
C TYR A 450 1.19 4.66 5.09
N HIS A 451 1.26 5.68 5.93
CA HIS A 451 1.12 7.08 5.50
C HIS A 451 2.07 7.46 4.36
N TYR A 452 3.32 7.02 4.45
CA TYR A 452 4.40 7.30 3.51
C TYR A 452 4.47 6.27 2.39
N ALA A 453 4.51 4.99 2.76
CA ALA A 453 4.70 3.90 1.83
C ALA A 453 3.44 3.55 1.04
N GLY A 454 2.27 3.74 1.66
CA GLY A 454 0.97 3.35 1.13
C GLY A 454 1.00 1.98 0.47
N GLY A 455 0.54 1.85 -0.77
CA GLY A 455 0.46 0.56 -1.48
C GLY A 455 1.79 -0.02 -2.00
N SER A 456 2.93 0.62 -1.72
CA SER A 456 4.26 0.19 -2.20
C SER A 456 4.98 -0.67 -1.15
N CYS A 457 5.07 -1.98 -1.40
CA CYS A 457 5.80 -2.92 -0.53
C CYS A 457 7.29 -2.57 -0.41
N ARG A 458 7.88 -1.99 -1.46
CA ARG A 458 9.27 -1.54 -1.41
C ARG A 458 9.44 -0.37 -0.45
N TYR A 459 8.58 0.64 -0.51
CA TYR A 459 8.61 1.74 0.46
C TYR A 459 8.33 1.24 1.88
N MET A 460 7.46 0.24 2.03
CA MET A 460 7.12 -0.32 3.34
C MET A 460 8.28 -1.12 3.96
N PHE A 461 9.01 -1.93 3.20
CA PHE A 461 9.97 -2.91 3.77
C PHE A 461 11.40 -2.84 3.22
N ASN A 462 11.73 -1.91 2.32
CA ASN A 462 13.10 -1.77 1.80
C ASN A 462 13.71 -0.39 2.07
N TYR A 463 12.89 0.60 2.46
CA TYR A 463 13.34 1.97 2.70
C TYR A 463 12.94 2.42 4.09
N THR A 464 13.71 3.28 4.74
CA THR A 464 13.28 4.02 5.94
C THR A 464 12.28 5.11 5.56
N VAL A 465 11.59 5.72 6.53
CA VAL A 465 10.71 6.86 6.25
C VAL A 465 11.47 8.01 5.58
N ALA A 466 12.65 8.37 6.09
CA ALA A 466 13.50 9.43 5.51
C ALA A 466 13.87 9.15 4.05
N GLN A 467 14.20 7.90 3.71
CA GLN A 467 14.50 7.52 2.33
C GLN A 467 13.28 7.62 1.41
N VAL A 468 12.07 7.30 1.91
CA VAL A 468 10.83 7.49 1.12
C VAL A 468 10.59 8.97 0.87
N GLU A 469 10.78 9.82 1.89
CA GLU A 469 10.64 11.28 1.76
C GLU A 469 11.61 11.88 0.74
N GLU A 470 12.88 11.43 0.73
CA GLU A 470 13.89 11.86 -0.26
C GLU A 470 13.55 11.42 -1.69
N LEU A 471 12.96 10.23 -1.86
CA LEU A 471 12.59 9.70 -3.18
C LEU A 471 11.36 10.38 -3.77
N GLU A 472 10.53 10.97 -2.92
CA GLU A 472 9.32 11.72 -3.26
C GLU A 472 9.61 13.23 -3.34
N ASP A 473 10.41 13.62 -4.35
CA ASP A 473 10.82 15.02 -4.58
C ASP A 473 9.66 15.90 -5.12
N PRO A 474 9.30 17.00 -4.43
CA PRO A 474 8.37 18.03 -4.89
C PRO A 474 8.54 18.47 -6.35
N MET A 475 9.77 18.62 -6.84
CA MET A 475 10.01 19.07 -8.23
C MET A 475 9.51 18.08 -9.29
N THR A 476 9.47 16.78 -8.94
CA THR A 476 8.87 15.75 -9.79
C THR A 476 7.35 15.94 -9.91
N TYR A 477 6.69 16.54 -8.91
CA TYR A 477 5.25 16.79 -8.88
C TYR A 477 4.82 18.07 -9.60
N SER A 478 5.67 19.11 -9.54
CA SER A 478 5.41 20.40 -10.22
C SER A 478 5.50 20.28 -11.75
N SER A 479 6.46 19.49 -12.24
CA SER A 479 6.75 19.35 -13.67
C SER A 479 5.97 18.24 -14.38
N ALA A 480 5.39 17.30 -13.63
CA ALA A 480 4.72 16.15 -14.20
C ALA A 480 3.28 16.48 -14.62
N ARG A 481 2.99 16.32 -15.91
CA ARG A 481 1.64 15.92 -16.33
C ARG A 481 1.36 14.61 -15.58
N LEU A 482 0.31 14.57 -14.78
CA LEU A 482 -0.13 13.45 -13.91
C LEU A 482 -0.21 12.07 -14.61
N ASN A 483 -0.01 12.01 -15.92
CA ASN A 483 -0.03 10.85 -16.79
C ASN A 483 1.37 10.43 -17.33
N SER A 484 2.48 10.98 -16.82
CA SER A 484 3.81 10.54 -17.25
C SER A 484 4.13 9.14 -16.70
N SER A 485 4.81 8.31 -17.48
CA SER A 485 5.25 6.96 -17.08
C SER A 485 6.22 6.97 -15.90
N SER A 486 6.95 8.09 -15.68
CA SER A 486 7.79 8.32 -14.51
C SER A 486 6.99 8.49 -13.22
N CYS A 487 5.78 9.05 -13.29
CA CYS A 487 4.90 9.28 -12.15
C CYS A 487 4.00 8.09 -11.82
N ILE A 488 3.53 7.33 -12.82
CA ILE A 488 2.59 6.20 -12.65
C ILE A 488 3.16 5.05 -11.80
N ASN A 489 4.48 5.05 -11.55
CA ASN A 489 5.16 4.03 -10.77
C ASN A 489 5.58 4.47 -9.35
N ARG A 490 5.47 5.77 -9.04
CA ARG A 490 5.84 6.37 -7.75
C ARG A 490 4.67 7.05 -7.05
N LEU A 491 3.73 7.60 -7.81
CA LEU A 491 2.61 8.39 -7.28
C LEU A 491 1.31 7.64 -7.17
N TYR A 492 1.14 6.58 -7.96
CA TYR A 492 -0.14 5.90 -8.06
C TYR A 492 -0.03 4.42 -7.70
N ALA A 493 -0.99 3.97 -6.91
CA ALA A 493 -1.30 2.59 -6.64
C ALA A 493 -2.42 2.10 -7.56
N MET A 494 -2.42 0.79 -7.83
CA MET A 494 -3.48 0.11 -8.56
C MET A 494 -4.23 -0.80 -7.60
N PHE A 495 -5.49 -0.49 -7.32
CA PHE A 495 -6.35 -1.30 -6.44
C PHE A 495 -7.50 -1.93 -7.22
N GLU A 496 -7.99 -3.07 -6.75
CA GLU A 496 -9.13 -3.76 -7.35
C GLU A 496 -10.42 -2.93 -7.20
N ASN A 497 -11.19 -2.80 -8.28
CA ASN A 497 -12.50 -2.18 -8.23
C ASN A 497 -13.58 -3.24 -7.95
N LEU A 498 -13.94 -3.40 -6.68
CA LEU A 498 -14.93 -4.39 -6.25
C LEU A 498 -16.33 -4.16 -6.83
N ASN A 499 -16.66 -2.92 -7.26
CA ASN A 499 -18.02 -2.57 -7.67
C ASN A 499 -18.26 -2.64 -9.18
N ARG A 500 -17.23 -2.42 -10.01
CA ARG A 500 -17.37 -2.35 -11.49
C ARG A 500 -16.48 -3.34 -12.25
N GLY A 501 -15.66 -4.12 -11.54
CA GLY A 501 -14.58 -4.88 -12.17
C GLY A 501 -13.44 -3.97 -12.66
N GLY A 502 -12.27 -4.56 -12.92
CA GLY A 502 -11.07 -3.83 -13.29
C GLY A 502 -10.37 -3.16 -12.10
N TYR A 503 -9.66 -2.06 -12.35
CA TYR A 503 -8.83 -1.41 -11.34
C TYR A 503 -9.13 0.08 -11.19
N VAL A 504 -8.81 0.60 -9.99
CA VAL A 504 -8.81 2.04 -9.69
C VAL A 504 -7.37 2.46 -9.44
N SER A 505 -6.94 3.52 -10.13
CA SER A 505 -5.69 4.21 -9.85
C SER A 505 -5.92 5.28 -8.79
N ARG A 506 -5.20 5.22 -7.66
CA ARG A 506 -5.27 6.19 -6.55
C ARG A 506 -3.86 6.63 -6.17
N CYS A 507 -3.71 7.74 -5.43
CA CYS A 507 -2.41 8.06 -4.83
C CYS A 507 -1.84 6.85 -4.10
N ILE A 508 -0.54 6.62 -4.26
CA ILE A 508 0.16 5.49 -3.67
C ILE A 508 0.02 5.53 -2.14
N SER A 509 0.12 6.72 -1.56
CA SER A 509 0.16 7.01 -0.12
C SER A 509 -0.47 8.37 0.19
N ARG A 510 -0.70 8.63 1.49
CA ARG A 510 -1.26 9.92 1.93
C ARG A 510 -0.20 11.03 1.91
N TYR A 511 1.06 10.68 2.15
CA TYR A 511 2.20 11.58 2.02
C TYR A 511 2.33 12.10 0.58
N ALA A 512 2.34 11.20 -0.41
CA ALA A 512 2.39 11.56 -1.83
C ALA A 512 1.21 12.48 -2.24
N ALA A 513 0.00 12.17 -1.77
CA ALA A 513 -1.16 13.03 -1.99
C ALA A 513 -0.96 14.44 -1.40
N THR A 514 -0.44 14.52 -0.17
CA THR A 514 -0.17 15.79 0.51
C THR A 514 0.88 16.61 -0.24
N LEU A 515 1.97 15.98 -0.69
CA LEU A 515 3.00 16.63 -1.50
C LEU A 515 2.44 17.16 -2.81
N ILE A 516 1.64 16.38 -3.53
CA ILE A 516 0.94 16.86 -4.74
C ILE A 516 0.10 18.11 -4.42
N GLY A 517 -0.62 18.11 -3.29
CA GLY A 517 -1.43 19.26 -2.89
C GLY A 517 -0.62 20.50 -2.56
N ILE A 518 0.50 20.33 -1.86
CA ILE A 518 1.42 21.42 -1.54
C ILE A 518 2.07 21.93 -2.83
N THR A 519 2.52 21.08 -3.74
CA THR A 519 3.31 21.55 -4.89
C THR A 519 2.47 22.09 -6.05
N CYS A 520 1.30 21.50 -6.33
CA CYS A 520 0.56 21.82 -7.56
C CYS A 520 -0.37 23.03 -7.44
N GLY A 521 -0.50 23.63 -6.25
CA GLY A 521 -1.43 24.73 -6.00
C GLY A 521 -2.93 24.32 -6.06
N PRO A 522 -3.86 25.23 -5.74
CA PRO A 522 -5.30 24.94 -5.65
C PRO A 522 -5.91 24.44 -6.97
N ASP A 523 -5.49 25.02 -8.11
CA ASP A 523 -6.01 24.63 -9.42
C ASP A 523 -5.42 23.31 -9.92
N GLY A 524 -4.18 22.99 -9.54
CA GLY A 524 -3.58 21.69 -9.76
C GLY A 524 -4.29 20.60 -8.96
N ILE A 525 -4.65 20.88 -7.70
CA ILE A 525 -5.51 20.00 -6.89
C ILE A 525 -6.87 19.83 -7.57
N LYS A 526 -7.57 20.90 -7.94
CA LYS A 526 -8.88 20.79 -8.61
C LYS A 526 -8.82 19.92 -9.87
N LYS A 527 -7.77 20.04 -10.69
CA LYS A 527 -7.53 19.19 -11.88
C LYS A 527 -7.20 17.74 -11.53
N PHE A 528 -6.36 17.52 -10.52
CA PHE A 528 -6.04 16.19 -10.01
C PHE A 528 -7.31 15.48 -9.48
N MET A 529 -8.15 16.23 -8.77
CA MET A 529 -9.37 15.71 -8.15
C MET A 529 -10.52 15.53 -9.14
N SER A 530 -10.61 16.37 -10.19
CA SER A 530 -11.60 16.19 -11.26
C SER A 530 -11.33 14.93 -12.09
N ALA A 531 -10.05 14.58 -12.31
CA ALA A 531 -9.66 13.31 -12.93
C ALA A 531 -10.02 12.06 -12.09
N GLN A 532 -10.39 12.24 -10.81
CA GLN A 532 -10.73 11.20 -9.85
C GLN A 532 -12.25 11.15 -9.53
N GLN A 533 -13.10 11.89 -10.26
CA GLN A 533 -14.54 12.06 -9.96
C GLN A 533 -15.37 10.77 -9.87
N ASN A 534 -14.91 9.65 -10.45
CA ASN A 534 -15.58 8.36 -10.30
C ASN A 534 -15.37 7.68 -8.92
N ASN A 535 -14.57 8.30 -8.03
CA ASN A 535 -14.26 7.79 -6.69
C ASN A 535 -15.00 8.58 -5.61
N LEU A 536 -16.28 8.28 -5.43
CA LEU A 536 -17.14 8.80 -4.35
C LEU A 536 -16.82 8.08 -3.03
N ASN A 537 -15.70 8.43 -2.38
CA ASN A 537 -15.54 8.19 -0.96
C ASN A 537 -15.75 9.52 -0.21
N PRO A 538 -16.82 9.69 0.57
CA PRO A 538 -17.08 10.89 1.37
C PRO A 538 -15.97 11.23 2.35
N ALA A 539 -15.20 10.25 2.86
CA ALA A 539 -14.05 10.51 3.72
C ALA A 539 -12.92 11.25 2.99
N LEU A 540 -12.82 11.08 1.65
CA LEU A 540 -11.89 11.86 0.86
C LEU A 540 -12.31 13.33 0.80
N ASN A 541 -13.60 13.67 0.94
CA ASN A 541 -14.10 15.06 0.88
C ASN A 541 -13.49 15.95 1.97
N GLY A 542 -13.33 15.44 3.21
CA GLY A 542 -12.60 16.15 4.26
C GLY A 542 -11.17 16.46 3.83
N TRP A 543 -10.48 15.47 3.27
CA TRP A 543 -9.11 15.63 2.80
C TRP A 543 -8.99 16.54 1.57
N ARG A 544 -9.99 16.54 0.67
CA ARG A 544 -10.04 17.48 -0.47
C ARG A 544 -10.07 18.91 0.04
N THR A 545 -10.92 19.14 1.05
CA THR A 545 -11.05 20.44 1.71
C THR A 545 -9.73 20.85 2.35
N GLU A 546 -9.10 19.97 3.13
CA GLU A 546 -7.80 20.23 3.76
C GLU A 546 -6.71 20.58 2.74
N MET A 547 -6.56 19.78 1.68
CA MET A 547 -5.53 20.02 0.67
C MET A 547 -5.73 21.34 -0.06
N VAL A 548 -6.96 21.63 -0.51
CA VAL A 548 -7.28 22.90 -1.19
C VAL A 548 -7.05 24.07 -0.22
N PHE A 549 -7.47 23.93 1.03
CA PHE A 549 -7.34 24.95 2.06
C PHE A 549 -5.87 25.37 2.30
N PHE A 550 -4.99 24.42 2.65
CA PHE A 550 -3.59 24.74 2.92
C PHE A 550 -2.84 25.18 1.65
N SER A 551 -3.16 24.57 0.51
CA SER A 551 -2.57 24.98 -0.76
C SER A 551 -2.93 26.41 -1.14
N SER A 552 -4.20 26.82 -0.92
CA SER A 552 -4.66 28.19 -1.14
C SER A 552 -3.96 29.19 -0.23
N LEU A 553 -3.77 28.84 1.05
CA LEU A 553 -3.05 29.70 1.99
C LEU A 553 -1.54 29.78 1.70
N THR A 554 -0.92 28.74 1.14
CA THR A 554 0.52 28.75 0.82
C THR A 554 0.82 29.50 -0.48
N HIS A 555 -0.06 29.39 -1.49
CA HIS A 555 0.21 29.87 -2.86
C HIS A 555 -0.41 31.23 -3.18
N GLY A 556 -1.19 31.81 -2.28
CA GLY A 556 -1.90 33.05 -2.56
C GLY A 556 -2.88 33.39 -1.46
N SER A 557 -4.16 33.54 -1.82
CA SER A 557 -5.22 33.87 -0.87
C SER A 557 -6.35 32.85 -0.94
N LEU A 558 -7.08 32.70 0.15
CA LEU A 558 -8.27 31.87 0.26
C LEU A 558 -9.50 32.78 0.40
N GLU A 559 -10.39 32.72 -0.58
CA GLU A 559 -11.69 33.39 -0.53
C GLU A 559 -12.70 32.51 0.20
N LEU A 560 -13.21 33.02 1.32
CA LEU A 560 -14.37 32.50 2.02
C LEU A 560 -15.62 33.09 1.38
N VAL A 561 -16.50 32.21 0.92
CA VAL A 561 -17.77 32.59 0.30
C VAL A 561 -18.92 31.97 1.09
N ASP A 562 -20.08 32.62 1.07
CA ASP A 562 -21.30 32.03 1.64
C ASP A 562 -21.90 30.94 0.72
N ALA A 563 -22.98 30.31 1.19
CA ALA A 563 -23.72 29.28 0.46
C ALA A 563 -24.23 29.75 -0.93
N LYS A 564 -24.42 31.06 -1.10
CA LYS A 564 -24.89 31.69 -2.34
C LYS A 564 -23.73 32.22 -3.18
N GLY A 565 -22.51 32.14 -2.65
CA GLY A 565 -21.31 32.58 -3.31
C GLY A 565 -20.84 33.98 -3.14
N ASN A 566 -21.47 34.71 -2.23
CA ASN A 566 -21.03 36.04 -1.93
C ASN A 566 -19.73 35.94 -1.15
N LEU A 567 -18.72 36.70 -1.58
CA LEU A 567 -17.45 36.80 -0.88
C LEU A 567 -17.71 37.36 0.53
N LEU A 568 -17.35 36.57 1.55
CA LEU A 568 -17.40 36.95 2.95
C LEU A 568 -16.09 37.57 3.40
N GLN A 569 -14.97 36.91 3.09
CA GLN A 569 -13.64 37.33 3.52
C GLN A 569 -12.56 36.73 2.60
N THR A 570 -11.42 37.40 2.48
CA THR A 570 -10.23 36.85 1.83
C THR A 570 -9.13 36.70 2.87
N TRP A 571 -8.66 35.48 3.08
CA TRP A 571 -7.47 35.20 3.90
C TRP A 571 -6.24 35.30 3.01
N GLN A 572 -5.32 36.20 3.35
CA GLN A 572 -4.06 36.35 2.63
C GLN A 572 -3.14 35.16 2.87
N GLY A 573 -2.10 35.04 2.04
CA GLY A 573 -1.14 33.94 2.14
C GLY A 573 -0.43 33.95 3.48
N GLN A 574 -0.29 32.76 4.07
CA GLN A 574 0.29 32.59 5.40
C GLN A 574 1.26 31.41 5.42
N ASN A 575 2.26 31.51 6.30
CA ASN A 575 3.14 30.39 6.59
C ASN A 575 2.38 29.32 7.39
N ILE A 576 2.51 28.07 6.95
CA ILE A 576 1.94 26.91 7.62
C ILE A 576 3.06 26.14 8.30
N VAL A 577 2.98 26.01 9.61
CA VAL A 577 3.94 25.25 10.42
C VAL A 577 3.39 23.84 10.63
N SER A 578 4.21 22.84 10.31
CA SER A 578 3.89 21.44 10.52
C SER A 578 4.54 20.98 11.82
N THR A 579 3.77 20.72 12.86
CA THR A 579 4.30 20.32 14.18
C THR A 579 3.26 19.55 14.98
N ASP A 580 3.72 18.57 15.76
CA ASP A 580 2.90 17.88 16.77
C ASP A 580 3.05 18.50 18.16
N GLU A 581 3.97 19.44 18.31
CA GLU A 581 4.24 20.20 19.53
C GLU A 581 3.76 21.64 19.34
N ILE A 582 3.43 22.34 20.43
CA ILE A 582 3.11 23.77 20.36
C ILE A 582 4.37 24.52 19.89
N PRO A 583 4.37 25.12 18.69
CA PRO A 583 5.57 25.76 18.17
C PRO A 583 5.87 27.02 18.97
N VAL A 584 7.15 27.26 19.25
CA VAL A 584 7.60 28.56 19.77
C VAL A 584 7.53 29.56 18.63
N LEU A 585 6.54 30.46 18.67
CA LEU A 585 6.33 31.47 17.63
C LEU A 585 7.33 32.62 17.83
N SER A 586 8.18 32.84 16.83
CA SER A 586 9.18 33.93 16.82
C SER A 586 8.60 35.29 16.42
N SER A 587 7.34 35.32 15.96
CA SER A 587 6.66 36.50 15.40
C SER A 587 5.24 36.62 15.98
N PRO A 588 4.72 37.85 16.19
CA PRO A 588 3.32 38.07 16.58
C PRO A 588 2.31 37.89 15.43
N GLU A 589 2.77 37.50 14.25
CA GLU A 589 1.88 37.22 13.11
C GLU A 589 1.10 35.91 13.29
N PRO A 590 -0.18 35.84 12.91
CA PRO A 590 -0.97 34.62 13.00
C PRO A 590 -0.36 33.52 12.13
N VAL A 591 -0.09 32.36 12.73
CA VAL A 591 0.48 31.21 12.02
C VAL A 591 -0.55 30.09 11.96
N TRP A 592 -0.64 29.44 10.80
CA TRP A 592 -1.44 28.22 10.66
C TRP A 592 -0.63 27.02 11.10
N ILE A 593 -1.16 26.26 12.05
CA ILE A 593 -0.52 25.04 12.54
C ILE A 593 -1.26 23.84 11.97
N LYS A 594 -0.52 22.87 11.43
CA LYS A 594 -1.07 21.56 11.09
C LYS A 594 -0.28 20.45 11.83
N PRO A 595 -0.96 19.39 12.30
CA PRO A 595 -0.28 18.23 12.88
C PRO A 595 0.76 17.66 11.91
N ALA A 596 1.92 17.26 12.42
CA ALA A 596 2.91 16.51 11.65
C ALA A 596 2.49 15.03 11.54
N LYS A 597 1.80 14.49 12.55
CA LYS A 597 1.21 13.15 12.57
C LYS A 597 -0.17 13.14 11.94
N TRP A 598 -0.34 12.23 11.00
CA TRP A 598 -1.56 12.09 10.18
C TRP A 598 -2.76 11.46 10.89
N ASN A 599 -2.54 10.77 12.02
CA ASN A 599 -3.56 10.07 12.80
C ASN A 599 -4.15 10.92 13.94
N GLN A 600 -3.76 12.18 14.04
CA GLN A 600 -4.38 13.14 14.93
C GLN A 600 -5.54 13.82 14.18
N GLY A 601 -6.77 13.48 14.57
CA GLY A 601 -7.95 14.20 14.11
C GLY A 601 -8.11 15.47 14.92
N GLY A 602 -8.04 16.62 14.26
CA GLY A 602 -8.29 17.92 14.90
C GLY A 602 -7.35 18.99 14.38
N TYR A 603 -7.92 20.04 13.79
CA TYR A 603 -7.28 21.34 13.79
C TYR A 603 -7.84 22.09 14.99
N ASP A 604 -6.97 22.48 15.92
CA ASP A 604 -7.29 23.49 16.92
C ASP A 604 -6.27 24.63 16.83
N ALA A 605 -6.85 25.83 16.73
CA ALA A 605 -6.27 27.17 16.90
C ALA A 605 -5.46 27.79 15.73
N ILE A 606 -6.03 28.89 15.21
CA ILE A 606 -5.27 30.11 14.88
C ILE A 606 -4.80 30.66 16.23
N MET A 607 -3.50 30.94 16.40
CA MET A 607 -3.00 31.76 17.51
C MET A 607 -2.80 33.19 17.06
#